data_AF-A0A1Q5TA02-F1
#
_entry.id   AF-A0A1Q5TA02-F1
#
_cell.length_a   1.000
_cell.length_b   1.000
_cell.length_c   1.000
_cell.angle_alpha   90.00
_cell.angle_beta   90.00
_cell.angle_gamma   90.00
#
_symmetry.space_group_name_H-M   'P 1'
#
loop_
_entity.id
_entity.type
_entity.pdbx_description
1 polymer ?
#
loop_
_entity_poly.entity_id
_entity_poly.type
_entity_poly.pdbx_seq_one_letter_code
_entity_poly.pdbx_strand_id
1 'polypeptide(L)' 'MSKPFKSYLREAIERVKDKRIEQLIAMGHTKMEDGRQLSELTVSELNHEYRCMKESRKKKVHA' A
#
# COMPACT_ATOMS: atom_id res chain seq x y z
N MET A 1 13.03 -22.48 -18.72
CA MET A 1 14.13 -21.61 -18.24
C MET A 1 13.75 -21.07 -16.87
N SER A 2 14.59 -21.25 -15.84
CA SER A 2 14.31 -20.68 -14.52
C SER A 2 14.51 -19.15 -14.58
N LYS A 3 13.55 -18.39 -14.08
CA LYS A 3 13.74 -16.95 -13.89
C LYS A 3 14.88 -16.72 -12.88
N PRO A 4 15.74 -15.70 -13.07
CA PRO A 4 16.79 -15.40 -12.11
C PRO A 4 16.18 -15.00 -10.76
N PHE A 5 16.82 -15.37 -9.64
CA PHE A 5 16.36 -15.08 -8.27
C PHE A 5 15.94 -13.61 -8.06
N LYS A 6 16.66 -12.67 -8.67
CA LYS A 6 16.35 -11.22 -8.65
C LYS A 6 14.96 -10.89 -9.22
N SER A 7 14.49 -11.67 -10.21
CA SER A 7 13.15 -11.52 -10.79
C SER A 7 12.06 -11.90 -9.78
N TYR A 8 12.25 -12.98 -9.03
CA TYR A 8 11.28 -13.42 -8.02
C TYR A 8 11.16 -12.42 -6.87
N LEU A 9 12.28 -11.86 -6.41
CA LEU A 9 12.26 -10.86 -5.35
C LEU A 9 11.52 -9.59 -5.79
N ARG A 10 11.80 -9.11 -7.01
CA ARG A 10 11.10 -7.96 -7.58
C ARG A 10 9.60 -8.23 -7.72
N GLU A 11 9.22 -9.37 -8.30
CA GLU A 11 7.81 -9.75 -8.44
C GLU A 11 7.10 -9.86 -7.08
N ALA A 12 7.78 -10.40 -6.05
CA ALA A 12 7.22 -10.47 -4.71
C ALA A 12 7.00 -9.08 -4.10
N ILE A 13 7.94 -8.15 -4.30
CA ILE A 13 7.82 -6.77 -3.83
C ILE A 13 6.67 -6.05 -4.52
N GLU A 14 6.56 -6.15 -5.85
CA GLU A 14 5.47 -5.52 -6.61
C GLU A 14 4.11 -6.09 -6.17
N ARG A 15 3.98 -7.41 -5.97
CA ARG A 15 2.73 -8.00 -5.44
C ARG A 15 2.35 -7.46 -4.05
N VAL A 16 3.33 -7.25 -3.18
CA VAL A 16 3.07 -6.66 -1.84
C VAL A 16 2.61 -5.21 -1.99
N LYS A 17 3.20 -4.46 -2.92
CA LYS A 17 2.84 -3.09 -3.24
C LYS A 17 1.40 -3.02 -3.77
N ASP A 18 1.06 -3.80 -4.78
CA ASP A 18 -0.27 -3.85 -5.39
C ASP A 18 -1.35 -4.18 -4.35
N LYS A 19 -1.11 -5.22 -3.55
CA LYS A 19 -2.02 -5.61 -2.47
C LYS A 19 -2.27 -4.48 -1.47
N ARG A 20 -1.23 -3.68 -1.17
CA ARG A 20 -1.37 -2.56 -0.22
C ARG A 20 -2.14 -1.39 -0.83
N ILE A 21 -1.92 -1.11 -2.12
CA ILE A 21 -2.68 -0.11 -2.88
C ILE A 21 -4.16 -0.48 -2.89
N GLU A 22 -4.50 -1.73 -3.23
CA GLU A 22 -5.89 -2.22 -3.23
C GLU A 22 -6.54 -2.05 -1.85
N GLN A 23 -5.82 -2.35 -0.78
CA GLN A 23 -6.31 -2.19 0.58
C GLN A 23 -6.57 -0.72 0.96
N LEU A 24 -5.72 0.20 0.52
CA LEU A 24 -5.91 1.63 0.73
C LEU A 24 -7.13 2.14 -0.05
N ILE A 25 -7.27 1.74 -1.31
CA ILE A 25 -8.42 2.08 -2.17
C ILE A 25 -9.72 1.55 -1.56
N ALA A 26 -9.74 0.30 -1.07
CA ALA A 26 -10.90 -0.28 -0.40
C ALA A 26 -11.30 0.45 0.89
N MET A 27 -10.38 1.20 1.50
CA MET A 27 -10.66 2.08 2.64
C MET A 27 -11.02 3.51 2.23
N GLY A 28 -11.10 3.80 0.93
CA GLY A 28 -11.42 5.12 0.38
C GLY A 28 -10.22 6.06 0.21
N HIS A 29 -9.00 5.57 0.41
CA HIS A 29 -7.78 6.36 0.19
C HIS A 29 -7.24 6.06 -1.22
N THR A 30 -7.32 7.04 -2.12
CA THR A 30 -6.99 6.87 -3.55
C THR A 30 -5.77 7.68 -4.00
N LYS A 31 -5.40 8.72 -3.26
CA LYS A 31 -4.25 9.59 -3.52
C LYS A 31 -3.74 10.20 -2.23
N MET A 32 -2.46 10.57 -2.24
CA MET A 32 -1.83 11.32 -1.17
C MET A 32 -2.32 12.76 -1.13
N GLU A 33 -2.15 13.42 0.02
CA GLU A 33 -2.45 14.85 0.20
C GLU A 33 -1.55 15.74 -0.67
N ASP A 34 -0.30 15.31 -0.90
CA ASP A 34 0.68 15.99 -1.76
C ASP A 34 0.40 15.79 -3.27
N GLY A 35 -0.65 15.06 -3.63
CA GLY A 35 -1.07 14.81 -5.01
C GLY A 35 -0.45 13.59 -5.67
N ARG A 36 0.49 12.88 -5.02
CA ARG A 36 1.07 11.64 -5.54
C ARG A 36 0.03 10.52 -5.64
N GLN A 37 0.16 9.69 -6.67
CA GLN A 37 -0.62 8.46 -6.78
C GLN A 37 -0.06 7.38 -5.86
N LEU A 38 -0.91 6.45 -5.41
CA LEU A 38 -0.46 5.32 -4.58
C LEU A 38 0.55 4.41 -5.30
N SER A 39 0.49 4.35 -6.62
CA SER A 39 1.44 3.61 -7.48
C SER A 39 2.86 4.21 -7.44
N GLU A 40 3.00 5.47 -7.08
CA GLU A 40 4.29 6.17 -6.97
C GLU A 40 4.97 5.97 -5.61
N LEU A 41 4.23 5.41 -4.64
CA LEU A 41 4.72 5.21 -3.29
C LEU A 41 5.58 3.94 -3.17
N THR A 42 6.55 4.01 -2.27
CA THR A 42 7.30 2.84 -1.81
C THR A 42 6.42 1.94 -0.93
N VAL A 43 6.81 0.67 -0.79
CA VAL A 43 6.12 -0.28 0.10
C VAL A 43 6.05 0.23 1.54
N SER A 44 7.10 0.91 2.01
CA SER A 44 7.15 1.48 3.36
C SER A 44 6.14 2.61 3.54
N GLU A 45 6.04 3.54 2.58
CA GLU A 45 5.04 4.61 2.60
C GLU A 45 3.62 4.04 2.56
N LEU A 46 3.34 3.09 1.66
CA LEU A 46 2.03 2.44 1.58
C LEU A 46 1.64 1.72 2.88
N ASN A 47 2.59 1.08 3.56
CA ASN A 47 2.35 0.44 4.85
C ASN A 47 2.07 1.48 5.95
N HIS A 48 2.77 2.62 5.92
CA HIS A 48 2.54 3.73 6.84
C HIS A 48 1.12 4.28 6.69
N GLU A 49 0.72 4.63 5.47
CA GLU A 49 -0.62 5.15 5.17
C GLU A 49 -1.72 4.18 5.58
N TYR A 50 -1.53 2.89 5.29
CA TYR A 50 -2.51 1.87 5.65
C TYR A 50 -2.69 1.78 7.17
N ARG A 51 -1.60 1.90 7.93
CA ARG A 51 -1.66 1.90 9.39
C ARG A 51 -2.40 3.13 9.91
N CYS A 52 -2.06 4.32 9.40
CA CYS A 52 -2.72 5.58 9.77
C CYS A 52 -4.22 5.55 9.49
N MET A 53 -4.63 5.06 8.31
CA MET A 53 -6.04 4.87 7.94
C MET A 53 -6.76 3.90 8.88
N LYS A 54 -6.13 2.76 9.19
CA LYS A 54 -6.72 1.74 10.07
C LYS A 54 -6.91 2.26 11.50
N GLU A 55 -5.95 3.01 12.03
CA GLU A 55 -6.03 3.63 13.35
C GLU A 55 -7.11 4.71 13.40
N SER A 56 -7.20 5.53 12.36
CA SER A 56 -8.23 6.57 12.23
C SER A 56 -9.63 5.97 12.19
N ARG A 57 -9.81 4.84 11.48
CA ARG A 57 -11.08 4.12 11.41
C ARG A 57 -11.48 3.51 12.76
N LYS A 58 -10.52 2.95 13.51
CA LYS A 58 -10.78 2.43 14.87
C LYS A 58 -11.24 3.53 15.83
N LYS A 59 -10.65 4.73 15.75
CA LYS A 59 -11.06 5.88 16.58
C LYS A 59 -12.50 6.33 16.30
N LYS A 60 -12.94 6.26 15.04
CA LYS A 60 -14.31 6.64 14.63
C LYS A 60 -15.40 5.61 15.02
N VAL A 61 -15.03 4.36 15.32
CA VAL A 61 -16.00 3.32 15.73
C VAL A 61 -16.24 3.32 17.24
N HIS A 62 -15.34 3.94 18.01
CA HIS A 62 -15.42 4.04 19.48
C HIS A 62 -15.80 5.43 19.99
N ALA A 63 -16.12 6.36 19.10
CA ALA A 63 -16.66 7.69 19.41
C ALA A 63 -18.15 7.71 19.05
#